data_AF-A0AAU6CZ06-F1
#
_entry.id   AF-A0AAU6CZ06-F1
#
_cell.length_a   1.000
_cell.length_b   1.000
_cell.length_c   1.000
_cell.angle_alpha   90.00
_cell.angle_beta   90.00
_cell.angle_gamma   90.00
#
_symmetry.space_group_name_H-M   'P 1'
#
loop_
_entity.id
_entity.type
_entity.pdbx_description
1 polymer ?
#
loop_
_entity_poly.entity_id
_entity_poly.type
_entity_poly.pdbx_seq_one_letter_code
_entity_poly.pdbx_strand_id
1 'polypeptide(L)'
;MRTIREQQLYRDLAVDMIQRDRRLRVTAIGPDGRAECLVEHDLHGTTGRVVRIRPQALRSPAKYELLDEAPTLAIDPRYTALLKAMNGAHRAGATPRDYAQAAWDALGYREATP
;
A
#
# COMPACT_ATOMS: atom_id res chain seq x y z
N MET A 1 -18.07 -11.80 -12.81
CA MET A 1 -17.89 -10.73 -11.80
C MET A 1 -16.55 -10.95 -11.11
N ARG A 2 -15.66 -9.94 -11.02
CA ARG A 2 -14.32 -10.11 -10.41
C ARG A 2 -14.43 -10.35 -8.90
N THR A 3 -13.74 -11.37 -8.40
CA THR A 3 -13.61 -11.62 -6.96
C THR A 3 -12.53 -10.69 -6.40
N ILE A 4 -12.88 -9.96 -5.33
CA ILE A 4 -11.93 -9.14 -4.59
C ILE A 4 -11.21 -10.05 -3.61
N ARG A 5 -9.88 -10.01 -3.62
CA ARG A 5 -9.00 -10.81 -2.77
C ARG A 5 -8.02 -9.88 -2.08
N GLU A 6 -7.54 -10.33 -0.93
CA GLU A 6 -6.34 -9.77 -0.35
C GLU A 6 -5.19 -9.81 -1.37
N GLN A 7 -4.29 -8.86 -1.25
CA GLN A 7 -3.13 -8.64 -2.14
C GLN A 7 -3.40 -8.07 -3.50
N GLN A 8 -4.66 -7.86 -3.89
CA GLN A 8 -4.94 -7.16 -5.14
C GLN A 8 -4.53 -5.69 -5.06
N LEU A 9 -3.83 -5.21 -6.09
CA LEU A 9 -3.46 -3.80 -6.23
C LEU A 9 -4.41 -3.12 -7.22
N TYR A 10 -5.00 -2.03 -6.78
CA TYR A 10 -5.88 -1.21 -7.59
C TYR A 10 -5.33 0.19 -7.78
N ARG A 11 -5.39 0.71 -9.01
CA ARG A 11 -5.25 2.14 -9.27
C ARG A 11 -6.60 2.80 -9.15
N ASP A 12 -6.65 3.94 -8.45
CA ASP A 12 -7.86 4.76 -8.35
C ASP A 12 -8.00 5.68 -9.56
N LEU A 13 -9.12 5.54 -10.27
CA LEU A 13 -9.46 6.27 -11.48
C LEU A 13 -10.50 7.37 -11.24
N ALA A 14 -10.84 7.67 -9.98
CA ALA A 14 -11.66 8.85 -9.70
C ALA A 14 -10.98 10.11 -10.29
N VAL A 15 -11.76 11.05 -10.80
CA VAL A 15 -11.26 12.20 -11.57
C VAL A 15 -10.20 12.99 -10.81
N ASP A 16 -10.37 13.14 -9.49
CA ASP A 16 -9.44 13.80 -8.56
C ASP A 16 -8.23 12.93 -8.17
N MET A 17 -8.23 11.63 -8.49
CA MET A 17 -7.21 10.65 -8.13
C MET A 17 -6.31 10.24 -9.29
N ILE A 18 -6.75 10.39 -10.54
CA ILE A 18 -5.97 10.02 -11.73
C ILE A 18 -4.59 10.68 -11.71
N GLN A 19 -4.54 12.00 -11.45
CA GLN A 19 -3.28 12.77 -11.42
C GLN A 19 -2.44 12.49 -10.17
N ARG A 20 -3.04 11.92 -9.12
CA ARG A 20 -2.34 11.53 -7.89
C ARG A 20 -1.71 10.15 -7.99
N ASP A 21 -2.08 9.38 -9.01
CA ASP A 21 -1.71 7.98 -9.20
C ASP A 21 -1.93 7.14 -7.94
N ARG A 22 -3.08 7.29 -7.27
CA ARG A 22 -3.31 6.58 -6.02
C ARG A 22 -3.43 5.08 -6.26
N ARG A 23 -2.59 4.28 -5.59
CA ARG A 23 -2.58 2.81 -5.64
C ARG A 23 -2.93 2.21 -4.28
N LEU A 24 -3.85 1.24 -4.30
CA LEU A 24 -4.53 0.69 -3.13
C LEU A 24 -4.35 -0.83 -3.11
N ARG A 25 -3.60 -1.36 -2.15
CA ARG A 25 -3.45 -2.79 -1.91
C ARG A 25 -4.49 -3.27 -0.93
N VAL A 26 -5.31 -4.25 -1.31
CA VAL A 26 -6.24 -4.89 -0.36
C VAL A 26 -5.41 -5.68 0.66
N THR A 27 -5.50 -5.33 1.94
CA THR A 27 -4.75 -6.00 3.02
C THR A 27 -5.61 -7.00 3.77
N ALA A 28 -6.91 -6.76 3.88
CA ALA A 28 -7.86 -7.64 4.55
C ALA A 28 -9.27 -7.42 4.00
N ILE A 29 -10.14 -8.42 4.14
CA ILE A 29 -11.59 -8.24 4.01
C ILE A 29 -12.20 -8.39 5.39
N GLY A 30 -12.63 -7.26 5.96
CA GLY A 30 -13.16 -7.20 7.32
C GLY A 30 -14.49 -7.94 7.49
N PRO A 31 -14.88 -8.24 8.74
CA PRO A 31 -16.14 -8.92 9.06
C PRO A 31 -17.38 -8.09 8.69
N ASP A 32 -17.22 -6.77 8.51
CA ASP A 32 -18.23 -5.85 8.00
C ASP A 32 -18.40 -5.92 6.46
N GLY A 33 -17.68 -6.84 5.81
CA GLY A 33 -17.66 -7.01 4.36
C GLY A 33 -16.96 -5.89 3.62
N ARG A 34 -16.19 -5.02 4.29
CA ARG A 34 -15.37 -3.99 3.65
C ARG A 34 -13.94 -4.48 3.43
N ALA A 35 -13.36 -4.11 2.30
CA ALA A 35 -11.94 -4.28 2.07
C ALA A 35 -11.17 -3.18 2.81
N GLU A 36 -10.21 -3.58 3.64
CA GLU A 36 -9.15 -2.68 4.10
C GLU A 36 -8.12 -2.56 2.99
N CYS A 37 -7.81 -1.33 2.58
CA CYS A 37 -6.84 -1.07 1.54
C CYS A 37 -5.73 -0.15 2.08
N LEU A 38 -4.49 -0.58 1.97
CA LEU A 38 -3.30 0.23 2.20
C LEU A 38 -3.01 1.07 0.96
N VAL A 39 -2.80 2.37 1.15
CA VAL A 39 -2.28 3.25 0.10
C VAL A 39 -0.79 2.95 -0.09
N GLU A 40 -0.43 2.23 -1.15
CA GLU A 40 0.97 1.92 -1.49
C GLU A 40 1.65 3.08 -2.20
N HIS A 41 0.88 3.88 -2.93
CA HIS A 41 1.38 5.03 -3.68
C HIS A 41 0.32 6.12 -3.74
N ASP A 42 0.72 7.37 -3.53
CA ASP A 42 -0.09 8.56 -3.74
C ASP A 42 0.84 9.78 -3.81
N LEU A 43 0.85 10.47 -4.95
CA LEU A 43 1.68 11.66 -5.18
C LEU A 43 1.31 12.84 -4.24
N HIS A 44 0.15 12.78 -3.57
CA HIS A 44 -0.26 13.77 -2.57
C HIS A 44 0.12 13.36 -1.13
N GLY A 45 0.93 12.31 -0.94
CA GLY A 45 1.53 11.99 0.35
C GLY A 45 0.65 11.23 1.34
N THR A 46 -0.40 10.52 0.89
CA THR A 46 -1.22 9.67 1.80
C THR A 46 -0.76 8.21 1.88
N THR A 47 0.39 7.89 1.31
CA THR A 47 1.03 6.57 1.39
C THR A 47 1.10 6.07 2.84
N GLY A 48 0.87 4.77 3.05
CA GLY A 48 0.82 4.15 4.36
C GLY A 48 -0.51 4.28 5.10
N ARG A 49 -1.46 5.10 4.61
CA ARG A 49 -2.80 5.18 5.17
C ARG A 49 -3.64 3.95 4.82
N VAL A 50 -4.46 3.50 5.76
CA VAL A 50 -5.49 2.49 5.51
C VAL A 50 -6.84 3.16 5.26
N VAL A 51 -7.53 2.73 4.20
CA VAL A 51 -8.89 3.15 3.85
C VAL A 51 -9.82 1.94 3.77
N ARG A 52 -11.11 2.12 4.10
CA ARG A 52 -12.12 1.06 4.05
C ARG A 52 -13.03 1.24 2.84
N ILE A 53 -12.99 0.31 1.89
CA ILE A 53 -13.72 0.39 0.61
C ILE A 53 -14.70 -0.77 0.50
N ARG A 54 -15.90 -0.53 -0.04
CA ARG A 54 -16.83 -1.63 -0.36
C ARG A 54 -16.25 -2.46 -1.51
N PRO A 55 -16.16 -3.80 -1.40
CA PRO A 55 -15.65 -4.65 -2.48
C PRO A 55 -16.36 -4.43 -3.82
N GLN A 56 -17.66 -4.11 -3.82
CA GLN A 56 -18.39 -3.77 -5.04
C GLN A 56 -17.85 -2.52 -5.75
N ALA A 57 -17.32 -1.54 -5.01
CA ALA A 57 -16.68 -0.37 -5.60
C ALA A 57 -15.40 -0.77 -6.34
N LEU A 58 -14.55 -1.61 -5.72
CA LEU A 58 -13.32 -2.14 -6.33
C LEU A 58 -13.57 -2.98 -7.60
N ARG A 59 -14.79 -3.49 -7.78
CA ARG A 59 -15.20 -4.19 -9.01
C ARG A 59 -15.54 -3.24 -10.16
N SER A 60 -15.68 -1.94 -9.91
CA SER A 60 -16.07 -0.96 -10.92
C SER A 60 -14.85 -0.53 -11.75
N PRO A 61 -14.75 -0.92 -13.03
CA PRO A 61 -13.62 -0.52 -13.89
C PRO A 61 -13.61 0.98 -14.20
N ALA A 62 -14.73 1.69 -13.99
CA ALA A 62 -14.80 3.14 -14.10
C ALA A 62 -14.13 3.87 -12.93
N LYS A 63 -13.92 3.19 -11.80
CA LYS A 63 -13.31 3.78 -10.59
C LYS A 63 -11.99 3.15 -10.23
N TYR A 64 -11.77 1.88 -10.60
CA TYR A 64 -10.57 1.16 -10.23
C TYR A 64 -10.08 0.28 -11.38
N GLU A 65 -8.80 0.44 -11.69
CA GLU A 65 -8.06 -0.46 -12.55
C GLU A 65 -7.32 -1.46 -11.67
N LEU A 66 -7.41 -2.76 -11.98
CA LEU A 66 -6.62 -3.79 -11.28
C LEU A 66 -5.24 -3.84 -11.94
N LEU A 67 -4.22 -3.51 -11.17
CA LEU A 67 -2.82 -3.55 -11.60
C LEU A 67 -2.17 -4.90 -11.29
N ASP A 68 -2.62 -5.58 -10.23
CA ASP A 68 -2.06 -6.85 -9.76
C ASP A 68 -3.18 -7.75 -9.23
N GLU A 69 -3.33 -8.95 -9.79
CA GLU A 69 -4.39 -9.93 -9.50
C GLU A 69 -4.34 -10.54 -8.08
N ALA A 70 -3.28 -10.21 -7.32
CA ALA A 70 -2.80 -10.78 -6.06
C ALA A 70 -1.66 -11.79 -6.29
N PRO A 71 -0.44 -11.56 -5.76
CA PRO A 71 0.48 -12.67 -5.58
C PRO A 71 -0.15 -13.66 -4.59
N THR A 72 -0.05 -14.96 -4.87
CA THR A 72 -0.34 -16.05 -3.94
C THR A 72 0.62 -16.09 -2.74
N LEU A 73 1.48 -15.10 -2.59
CA LEU A 73 2.38 -14.91 -1.45
C LEU A 73 1.64 -14.11 -0.38
N ALA A 74 1.37 -14.73 0.77
CA ALA A 74 0.95 -14.04 1.97
C ALA A 74 1.85 -12.80 2.19
N ILE A 75 1.28 -11.65 2.56
CA ILE A 75 2.09 -10.48 2.93
C ILE A 75 3.03 -10.94 4.04
N ASP A 76 4.30 -10.97 3.70
CA ASP A 76 5.32 -10.93 4.72
C ASP A 76 5.13 -9.63 5.50
N PRO A 77 4.84 -9.69 6.82
CA PRO A 77 4.67 -8.48 7.63
C PRO A 77 5.84 -7.50 7.52
N ARG A 78 7.04 -7.99 7.15
CA ARG A 78 8.23 -7.19 6.87
C ARG A 78 8.05 -6.24 5.68
N TYR A 79 7.26 -6.61 4.67
CA TYR A 79 7.00 -5.76 3.50
C TYR A 79 6.23 -4.50 3.90
N THR A 80 5.15 -4.65 4.69
CA THR A 80 4.38 -3.51 5.22
C THR A 80 5.23 -2.64 6.14
N ALA A 81 6.05 -3.25 6.99
CA ALA A 81 6.97 -2.51 7.87
C ALA A 81 7.97 -1.67 7.05
N LEU A 82 8.52 -2.23 5.97
CA LEU A 82 9.46 -1.56 5.08
C LEU A 82 8.83 -0.37 4.35
N LEU A 83 7.63 -0.54 3.76
CA LEU A 83 6.92 0.55 3.11
C LEU A 83 6.61 1.71 4.07
N LYS A 84 6.17 1.38 5.28
CA LYS A 84 5.89 2.38 6.32
C LYS A 84 7.14 3.17 6.69
N ALA A 85 8.28 2.49 6.84
CA ALA A 85 9.55 3.12 7.20
C ALA A 85 10.09 4.01 6.07
N MET A 86 10.06 3.53 4.82
CA MET A 86 10.50 4.32 3.66
C MET A 86 9.63 5.57 3.47
N ASN A 87 8.31 5.46 3.68
CA ASN A 87 7.42 6.62 3.63
C ASN A 87 7.68 7.60 4.78
N GLY A 88 7.97 7.11 5.99
CA GLY A 88 8.37 7.96 7.11
C GLY A 88 9.68 8.72 6.87
N ALA A 89 10.61 8.13 6.10
CA ALA A 89 11.84 8.80 5.68
C ALA A 89 11.64 9.80 4.53
N HIS A 90 10.52 9.72 3.81
CA HIS A 90 10.23 10.57 2.66
C HIS A 90 9.93 12.02 3.11
N ARG A 91 10.87 12.93 2.84
CA ARG A 91 10.76 14.36 3.13
C ARG A 91 11.59 15.17 2.13
N ALA A 92 11.37 16.47 2.05
CA ALA A 92 12.20 17.36 1.24
C ALA A 92 13.68 17.23 1.66
N GLY A 93 14.56 16.95 0.69
CA GLY A 93 15.99 16.71 0.94
C GLY A 93 16.33 15.32 1.47
N ALA A 94 15.39 14.36 1.51
CA ALA A 94 15.70 12.97 1.82
C ALA A 94 16.70 12.38 0.82
N THR A 95 17.72 11.71 1.34
CA THR A 95 18.80 11.09 0.57
C THR A 95 18.57 9.58 0.43
N PRO A 96 19.19 8.91 -0.56
CA PRO A 96 19.17 7.44 -0.63
C PRO A 96 19.59 6.74 0.66
N ARG A 97 20.52 7.34 1.43
CA ARG A 97 20.97 6.83 2.72
C ARG A 97 19.85 6.83 3.76
N ASP A 98 18.99 7.85 3.77
CA ASP A 98 17.87 7.94 4.72
C ASP A 98 16.87 6.78 4.51
N TYR A 99 16.56 6.47 3.23
CA TYR A 99 15.70 5.32 2.91
C TYR A 99 16.36 3.99 3.27
N ALA A 100 17.65 3.84 2.96
CA ALA A 100 18.40 2.63 3.30
C ALA A 100 18.42 2.39 4.80
N GLN A 101 18.66 3.42 5.61
CA GLN A 101 18.64 3.33 7.06
C GLN A 101 17.24 2.97 7.59
N ALA A 102 16.19 3.63 7.10
CA ALA A 102 14.82 3.33 7.52
C ALA A 102 14.40 1.89 7.19
N ALA A 103 14.79 1.39 6.01
CA ALA A 103 14.55 0.00 5.63
C ALA A 103 15.35 -0.99 6.51
N TRP A 104 16.61 -0.68 6.79
CA TRP A 104 17.48 -1.47 7.66
C TRP A 104 16.90 -1.61 9.07
N ASP A 105 16.47 -0.50 9.67
CA ASP A 105 15.86 -0.46 10.99
C ASP A 105 14.53 -1.23 11.02
N ALA A 106 13.71 -1.09 9.99
CA ALA A 106 12.40 -1.75 9.89
C ALA A 106 12.50 -3.29 9.78
N LEU A 107 13.60 -3.80 9.22
CA LEU A 107 13.86 -5.23 9.09
C LEU A 107 14.57 -5.82 10.31
N GLY A 108 14.87 -4.99 11.33
CA GLY A 108 15.46 -5.45 12.59
C GLY A 108 16.94 -5.82 12.49
N TYR A 109 17.66 -5.36 11.46
CA TYR A 109 19.09 -5.63 11.28
C TYR A 109 19.99 -4.79 12.21
N ARG A 110 19.55 -4.48 13.43
CA ARG A 110 20.44 -3.85 14.41
C ARG A 110 21.58 -4.82 14.71
N GLU A 111 22.82 -4.35 14.55
CA GLU A 111 23.96 -5.05 15.12
C GLU A 111 23.68 -5.25 16.61
N ALA A 112 23.75 -6.51 17.06
CA ALA A 112 23.85 -6.79 18.48
C ALA A 112 25.07 -6.03 18.98
N THR A 113 24.85 -4.99 19.76
CA THR A 113 25.95 -4.31 20.45
C THR A 113 26.56 -5.35 21.41
N PRO A 114 27.86 -5.67 21.29
CA PRO A 114 28.51 -6.63 22.18
C PRO A 114 28.52 -6.15 23.64
#